data_AF-A0AAE2D3L3-F1
#
_entry.id   AF-A0AAE2D3L3-F1
#
_cell.length_a   1.000
_cell.length_b   1.000
_cell.length_c   1.000
_cell.angle_alpha   90.00
_cell.angle_beta   90.00
_cell.angle_gamma   90.00
#
_symmetry.space_group_name_H-M   'P 1'
#
loop_
_entity.id
_entity.type
_entity.pdbx_description
1 polymer ?
#
loop_
_entity_poly.entity_id
_entity_poly.type
_entity_poly.pdbx_seq_one_letter_code
_entity_poly.pdbx_strand_id
1 'polypeptide(L)'
;MIIWEACLPYLIANVAREKIVGWYHSGPELCTNDIKINELFRRYASNSVLLVVNVRRKEVDGLPTEAYIAGEEVHDDGSPTTKSFDHLRSEVDAEEVGVDHLLRDVKDTSLGSLSQRIGCQLDGLFGLLRQLYEIREYLQLVSSSKLPVNHGVIYHLQDIFNLPDLKLHDTVRAIHVNTNNQLLVICVAAIMRTILALHDLIGNKLTNRESERNEEGLGGNSESKSVFLDQSKRTALKSDNVDNGKTVDAGAKSNGIDFLKKED
;
A
#
# COMPACT_ATOMS: atom_id res chain seq x y z
N MET A 1 -11.86 -20.21 25.83
CA MET A 1 -12.05 -21.65 25.54
C MET A 1 -13.51 -22.05 25.31
N ILE A 2 -14.51 -21.36 25.90
CA ILE A 2 -15.94 -21.72 25.75
C ILE A 2 -16.56 -21.21 24.42
N ILE A 3 -16.04 -20.13 23.85
CA ILE A 3 -16.56 -19.56 22.58
C ILE A 3 -16.17 -20.43 21.36
N TRP A 4 -15.08 -21.21 21.45
CA TRP A 4 -14.56 -21.99 20.34
C TRP A 4 -15.39 -23.25 20.03
N GLU A 5 -15.91 -23.94 21.05
CA GLU A 5 -16.72 -25.17 20.83
C GLU A 5 -18.09 -24.90 20.21
N ALA A 6 -18.70 -23.74 20.47
CA ALA A 6 -20.05 -23.44 19.96
C ALA A 6 -20.03 -22.83 18.54
N CYS A 7 -19.00 -22.08 18.17
CA CYS A 7 -18.98 -21.33 16.91
C CYS A 7 -18.36 -22.13 15.74
N LEU A 8 -17.41 -23.03 16.03
CA LEU A 8 -16.72 -23.83 15.01
C LEU A 8 -17.66 -24.68 14.12
N PRO A 9 -18.67 -25.39 14.65
CA PRO A 9 -19.60 -26.13 13.79
C PRO A 9 -20.51 -25.21 12.95
N TYR A 10 -20.85 -24.01 13.44
CA TYR A 10 -21.68 -23.05 12.70
C TYR A 10 -20.93 -22.39 11.52
N LEU A 11 -19.63 -22.16 11.64
CA LEU A 11 -18.81 -21.60 10.57
C LEU A 11 -18.62 -22.61 9.42
N ILE A 12 -18.30 -23.85 9.77
CA ILE A 12 -18.08 -24.94 8.79
C ILE A 12 -19.39 -25.30 8.06
N ALA A 13 -20.54 -25.19 8.74
CA ALA A 13 -21.84 -25.47 8.13
C ALA A 13 -22.32 -24.41 7.13
N ASN A 14 -21.93 -23.14 7.31
CA ASN A 14 -22.45 -22.03 6.51
C ASN A 14 -21.53 -21.59 5.35
N VAL A 15 -20.24 -21.91 5.40
CA VAL A 15 -19.27 -21.50 4.35
C VAL A 15 -18.44 -22.72 3.90
N ALA A 16 -18.94 -23.43 2.88
CA ALA A 16 -18.42 -24.73 2.43
C ALA A 16 -17.01 -24.74 1.82
N ARG A 17 -16.31 -23.59 1.76
CA ARG A 17 -14.98 -23.47 1.14
C ARG A 17 -13.87 -23.05 2.10
N GLU A 18 -14.19 -22.69 3.34
CA GLU A 18 -13.18 -22.27 4.31
C GLU A 18 -12.62 -23.47 5.08
N LYS A 19 -11.31 -23.48 5.27
CA LYS A 19 -10.60 -24.49 6.04
C LYS A 19 -9.72 -23.82 7.07
N ILE A 20 -9.56 -24.47 8.22
CA ILE A 20 -8.65 -24.02 9.26
C ILE A 20 -7.21 -24.17 8.74
N VAL A 21 -6.50 -23.05 8.63
CA VAL A 21 -5.10 -23.01 8.16
C VAL A 21 -4.09 -22.74 9.28
N GLY A 22 -4.55 -22.29 10.44
CA GLY A 22 -3.67 -21.89 11.53
C GLY A 22 -4.40 -21.18 12.65
N TRP A 23 -3.64 -20.42 13.43
CA TRP A 23 -4.13 -19.67 14.59
C TRP A 23 -3.35 -18.35 14.74
N TYR A 24 -3.92 -17.40 15.48
CA TYR A 24 -3.32 -16.10 15.70
C TYR A 24 -3.37 -15.71 17.18
N HIS A 25 -2.46 -14.85 17.60
CA HIS A 25 -2.56 -14.18 18.90
C HIS A 25 -2.19 -12.70 18.78
N SER A 26 -2.75 -11.91 19.69
CA SER A 26 -2.60 -10.45 19.76
C SER A 26 -1.39 -10.02 20.61
N GLY A 27 -0.35 -10.86 20.68
CA GLY A 27 0.84 -10.62 21.51
C GLY A 27 1.93 -9.85 20.75
N PRO A 28 2.81 -9.10 21.43
CA PRO A 28 3.87 -8.35 20.76
C PRO A 28 5.06 -9.22 20.33
N GLU A 29 5.34 -10.32 21.03
CA GLU A 29 6.48 -11.20 20.78
C GLU A 29 6.08 -12.68 20.93
N LEU A 30 6.87 -13.55 20.31
CA LEU A 30 6.74 -15.00 20.39
C LEU A 30 7.03 -15.50 21.81
N CYS A 31 6.18 -16.40 22.29
CA CYS A 31 6.28 -17.03 23.59
C CYS A 31 6.67 -18.51 23.45
N THR A 32 7.40 -19.04 24.43
CA THR A 32 7.81 -20.47 24.44
C THR A 32 6.63 -21.45 24.47
N ASN A 33 5.46 -20.99 24.93
CA ASN A 33 4.23 -21.78 24.91
C ASN A 33 3.61 -21.91 23.51
N ASP A 34 3.98 -21.06 22.56
CA ASP A 34 3.37 -21.04 21.23
C ASP A 34 3.74 -22.28 20.43
N ILE A 35 4.93 -22.84 20.66
CA ILE A 35 5.35 -24.13 20.08
C ILE A 35 4.40 -25.25 20.52
N LYS A 36 4.04 -25.29 21.81
CA LYS A 36 3.13 -26.32 22.37
C LYS A 36 1.71 -26.16 21.82
N ILE A 37 1.24 -24.93 21.69
CA ILE A 37 -0.07 -24.64 21.11
C ILE A 37 -0.10 -25.07 19.64
N ASN A 38 0.97 -24.78 18.89
CA ASN A 38 1.04 -25.15 17.48
C ASN A 38 1.03 -26.68 17.27
N GLU A 39 1.63 -27.46 18.17
CA GLU A 39 1.54 -28.93 18.12
C GLU A 39 0.10 -29.45 18.31
N LEU A 40 -0.71 -28.78 19.13
CA LEU A 40 -2.12 -29.13 19.28
C LEU A 40 -2.91 -28.85 17.99
N PHE A 41 -2.62 -27.72 17.34
CA PHE A 41 -3.24 -27.36 16.06
C PHE A 41 -2.77 -28.24 14.89
N ARG A 42 -1.59 -28.84 14.99
CA ARG A 42 -1.05 -29.75 13.97
C ARG A 42 -1.92 -31.00 13.73
N ARG A 43 -2.76 -31.36 14.71
CA ARG A 43 -3.76 -32.44 14.58
C ARG A 43 -4.88 -32.10 13.61
N TYR A 44 -5.19 -30.81 13.45
CA TYR A 44 -6.26 -30.31 12.60
C TYR A 44 -5.74 -29.81 11.24
N ALA A 45 -4.55 -29.18 11.24
CA ALA A 45 -3.88 -28.70 10.04
C ALA A 45 -2.40 -29.08 10.08
N SER A 46 -1.95 -29.93 9.15
CA SER A 46 -0.55 -30.38 9.06
C SER A 46 0.44 -29.21 8.96
N ASN A 47 0.06 -28.17 8.21
CA ASN A 47 0.85 -26.95 7.99
C ASN A 47 0.20 -25.75 8.71
N SER A 48 0.11 -25.84 10.04
CA SER A 48 -0.43 -24.74 10.86
C SER A 48 0.49 -23.52 10.80
N VAL A 49 -0.08 -22.38 10.39
CA VAL A 49 0.58 -21.07 10.37
C VAL A 49 0.21 -20.29 11.64
N LEU A 50 1.21 -19.68 12.28
CA LEU A 50 1.05 -18.77 13.40
C LEU A 50 1.08 -17.33 12.90
N LEU A 51 0.07 -16.54 13.25
CA LEU A 51 0.02 -15.12 12.90
C LEU A 51 0.06 -14.26 14.17
N VAL A 52 1.10 -13.45 14.30
CA VAL A 52 1.28 -12.50 15.40
C VAL A 52 0.75 -11.15 14.95
N VAL A 53 -0.27 -10.65 15.66
CA VAL A 53 -0.89 -9.35 15.35
C VAL A 53 -0.58 -8.36 16.46
N ASN A 54 0.18 -7.33 16.14
CA ASN A 54 0.47 -6.27 17.10
C ASN A 54 -0.69 -5.26 17.15
N VAL A 55 -1.43 -5.27 18.27
CA VAL A 55 -2.60 -4.40 18.50
C VAL A 55 -2.18 -2.98 18.93
N ARG A 56 -0.99 -2.83 19.54
CA ARG A 56 -0.50 -1.55 20.03
C ARG A 56 0.54 -1.01 19.06
N ARG A 57 0.08 -0.43 17.96
CA ARG A 57 0.98 0.13 16.94
C ARG A 57 1.76 1.33 17.46
N LYS A 58 3.05 1.37 17.12
CA LYS A 58 3.78 2.60 16.84
C LYS A 58 3.74 2.77 15.32
N GLU A 59 3.41 3.98 14.84
CA GLU A 59 3.13 4.26 13.41
C GLU A 59 4.28 3.93 12.44
N VAL A 60 5.47 3.66 12.98
CA VAL A 60 6.73 3.48 12.24
C VAL A 60 6.98 2.01 11.84
N ASP A 61 6.25 1.05 12.40
CA ASP A 61 6.69 -0.36 12.43
C ASP A 61 6.30 -1.24 11.22
N GLY A 62 5.86 -0.65 10.12
CA GLY A 62 5.49 -1.40 8.91
C GLY A 62 4.18 -2.19 9.07
N LEU A 63 4.07 -3.34 8.41
CA LEU A 63 2.91 -4.22 8.53
C LEU A 63 2.84 -4.79 9.96
N PRO A 64 1.71 -4.63 10.68
CA PRO A 64 1.58 -5.06 12.09
C PRO A 64 1.38 -6.57 12.25
N THR A 65 1.68 -7.33 11.19
CA THR A 65 1.32 -8.73 11.05
C THR A 65 2.56 -9.51 10.65
N GLU A 66 2.98 -10.41 11.53
CA GLU A 66 4.10 -11.29 11.30
C GLU A 66 3.58 -12.72 11.24
N ALA A 67 3.91 -13.42 10.16
CA ALA A 67 3.50 -14.81 9.97
C ALA A 67 4.70 -15.73 10.22
N TYR A 68 4.43 -16.87 10.84
CA TYR A 68 5.43 -17.87 11.19
C TYR A 68 4.95 -19.27 10.87
N ILE A 69 5.88 -20.15 10.48
CA ILE A 69 5.64 -21.57 10.28
C ILE A 69 6.59 -22.37 11.17
N ALA A 70 6.12 -23.45 11.78
CA ALA A 70 6.97 -24.27 12.63
C ALA A 70 7.88 -25.20 11.80
N GLY A 71 9.17 -24.88 11.79
CA GLY A 71 10.26 -25.67 11.22
C GLY A 71 10.99 -26.48 12.29
N GLU A 72 11.63 -27.57 11.88
CA GLU A 72 12.62 -28.26 12.72
C GLU A 72 14.01 -27.77 12.31
N GLU A 73 14.64 -26.97 13.18
CA GLU A 73 16.01 -26.51 12.98
C GLU A 73 16.98 -27.56 13.50
N VAL A 74 17.88 -27.99 12.61
CA VAL A 74 19.03 -28.82 12.95
C VAL A 74 20.19 -27.87 13.25
N HIS A 75 20.63 -27.85 14.50
CA HIS A 75 21.78 -27.04 14.91
C HIS A 75 23.09 -27.69 14.45
N ASP A 76 24.00 -26.88 13.91
CA ASP A 76 25.35 -27.30 13.50
C ASP A 76 26.26 -27.60 14.71
N ASP A 77 25.86 -27.16 15.91
CA ASP A 77 26.55 -27.38 17.19
C ASP A 77 26.34 -28.81 17.77
N GLY A 78 25.66 -29.70 17.03
CA GLY A 78 25.37 -31.07 17.47
C GLY A 78 24.36 -31.18 18.62
N SER A 79 23.71 -30.07 18.99
CA SER A 79 22.60 -30.05 19.94
C SER A 79 21.34 -30.70 19.33
N PRO A 80 20.42 -31.23 20.16
CA PRO A 80 19.22 -31.90 19.64
C PRO A 80 18.38 -30.95 18.79
N THR A 81 17.73 -31.49 17.75
CA THR A 81 16.83 -30.74 16.87
C THR A 81 15.76 -30.01 17.69
N THR A 82 15.72 -28.69 17.57
CA THR A 82 14.71 -27.86 18.22
C THR A 82 13.68 -27.41 17.20
N LYS A 83 12.40 -27.40 17.60
CA LYS A 83 11.34 -26.79 16.79
C LYS A 83 11.42 -25.28 16.96
N SER A 84 11.66 -24.58 15.86
CA SER A 84 11.68 -23.12 15.80
C SER A 84 10.55 -22.62 14.90
N PHE A 85 10.38 -21.31 14.85
CA PHE A 85 9.43 -20.65 13.97
C PHE A 85 10.19 -19.90 12.89
N ASP A 86 9.99 -20.30 11.65
CA ASP A 86 10.52 -19.61 10.49
C ASP A 86 9.57 -18.48 10.11
N HIS A 87 10.10 -17.29 9.86
CA HIS A 87 9.31 -16.15 9.41
C HIS A 87 8.83 -16.34 7.98
N LEU A 88 7.55 -16.10 7.74
CA LEU A 88 6.91 -16.11 6.43
C LEU A 88 6.56 -14.68 6.03
N ARG A 89 6.92 -14.29 4.80
CA ARG A 89 6.53 -13.00 4.23
C ARG A 89 5.01 -12.88 4.21
N SER A 90 4.47 -11.91 4.94
CA SER A 90 3.04 -11.62 4.99
C SER A 90 2.71 -10.38 4.17
N GLU A 91 1.58 -10.44 3.46
CA GLU A 91 0.99 -9.31 2.75
C GLU A 91 -0.50 -9.29 3.08
N VAL A 92 -1.02 -8.12 3.43
CA VAL A 92 -2.43 -7.96 3.80
C VAL A 92 -3.17 -7.50 2.56
N ASP A 93 -3.94 -8.40 1.96
CA ASP A 93 -4.96 -8.06 0.98
C ASP A 93 -6.28 -7.87 1.72
N ALA A 94 -6.92 -6.73 1.51
CA ALA A 94 -8.14 -6.36 2.21
C ALA A 94 -9.23 -6.01 1.21
N GLU A 95 -10.50 -6.17 1.61
CA GLU A 95 -11.63 -5.83 0.76
C GLU A 95 -11.59 -4.35 0.38
N GLU A 96 -11.23 -4.09 -0.88
CA GLU A 96 -10.93 -2.75 -1.38
C GLU A 96 -12.09 -1.78 -1.18
N VAL A 97 -13.32 -2.21 -1.48
CA VAL A 97 -14.53 -1.36 -1.39
C VAL A 97 -14.86 -1.01 0.06
N GLY A 98 -14.76 -1.98 0.98
CA GLY A 98 -15.01 -1.77 2.40
C GLY A 98 -13.94 -0.89 3.05
N VAL A 99 -12.67 -1.12 2.71
CA VAL A 99 -11.54 -0.36 3.23
C VAL A 99 -11.50 1.05 2.69
N ASP A 100 -11.71 1.27 1.39
CA ASP A 100 -11.71 2.62 0.81
C ASP A 100 -12.87 3.46 1.36
N HIS A 101 -14.02 2.85 1.65
CA HIS A 101 -15.10 3.57 2.32
C HIS A 101 -14.69 4.07 3.71
N LEU A 102 -14.00 3.23 4.49
CA LEU A 102 -13.53 3.59 5.83
C LEU A 102 -12.37 4.59 5.80
N LEU A 103 -11.53 4.55 4.75
CA LEU A 103 -10.36 5.41 4.61
C LEU A 103 -10.66 6.73 3.91
N ARG A 104 -11.89 7.01 3.51
CA ARG A 104 -12.24 8.25 2.79
C ARG A 104 -11.87 9.52 3.55
N ASP A 105 -11.93 9.49 4.88
CA ASP A 105 -11.60 10.64 5.74
C ASP A 105 -10.11 10.75 6.08
N VAL A 106 -9.32 9.70 5.82
CA VAL A 106 -7.91 9.59 6.21
C VAL A 106 -6.97 9.59 4.99
N LYS A 107 -7.43 9.08 3.85
CA LYS A 107 -6.64 8.91 2.63
C LYS A 107 -6.76 10.17 1.78
N ASP A 108 -5.73 11.01 1.81
CA ASP A 108 -5.56 12.12 0.89
C ASP A 108 -5.38 11.59 -0.55
N THR A 109 -6.50 11.40 -1.25
CA THR A 109 -6.52 11.00 -2.67
C THR A 109 -5.96 12.12 -3.59
N SER A 110 -5.63 13.28 -3.01
CA SER A 110 -4.98 14.41 -3.67
C SER A 110 -3.46 14.25 -3.81
N LEU A 111 -2.85 13.24 -3.17
CA LEU A 111 -1.41 13.01 -3.27
C LEU A 111 -1.05 12.57 -4.70
N GLY A 112 -0.24 13.39 -5.37
CA GLY A 112 0.25 13.08 -6.72
C GLY A 112 1.16 11.85 -6.73
N SER A 113 1.28 11.22 -7.91
CA SER A 113 2.10 10.02 -8.12
C SER A 113 3.58 10.20 -7.75
N LEU A 114 4.10 11.44 -7.82
CA LEU A 114 5.46 11.76 -7.37
C LEU A 114 5.58 11.70 -5.85
N SER A 115 4.65 12.31 -5.12
CA SER A 115 4.65 12.31 -3.65
C SER A 115 4.56 10.90 -3.10
N GLN A 116 3.73 10.04 -3.71
CA GLN A 116 3.65 8.63 -3.35
C GLN A 116 4.99 7.89 -3.58
N ARG A 117 5.65 8.11 -4.72
CA ARG A 117 6.95 7.49 -5.01
C ARG A 117 8.04 7.94 -4.02
N ILE A 118 8.05 9.23 -3.66
CA ILE A 118 8.98 9.75 -2.66
C ILE A 118 8.68 9.14 -1.29
N GLY A 119 7.40 9.03 -0.92
CA GLY A 119 6.97 8.32 0.29
C GLY A 119 7.51 6.89 0.33
N CYS A 120 7.27 6.09 -0.72
CA CYS A 120 7.80 4.72 -0.80
C CYS A 120 9.34 4.64 -0.69
N GLN A 121 10.07 5.60 -1.26
CA GLN A 121 11.53 5.66 -1.13
C GLN A 121 11.98 5.98 0.31
N LEU A 122 11.31 6.91 0.97
CA LEU A 122 11.57 7.24 2.37
C LEU A 122 11.22 6.07 3.29
N ASP A 123 10.05 5.46 3.10
CA ASP A 123 9.60 4.29 3.86
C ASP A 123 10.58 3.12 3.69
N GLY A 124 11.06 2.88 2.47
CA GLY A 124 12.10 1.88 2.20
C GLY A 124 13.42 2.16 2.93
N LEU A 125 13.83 3.43 3.00
CA LEU A 125 15.03 3.83 3.74
C LEU A 125 14.86 3.68 5.25
N PHE A 126 13.72 4.09 5.81
CA PHE A 126 13.41 3.89 7.22
C PHE A 126 13.34 2.40 7.59
N GLY A 127 12.76 1.57 6.71
CA GLY A 127 12.74 0.12 6.86
C GLY A 127 14.15 -0.48 6.92
N LEU A 128 15.04 -0.07 6.01
CA LEU A 128 16.43 -0.52 6.01
C LEU A 128 17.18 -0.07 7.29
N LEU A 129 16.96 1.17 7.73
CA LEU A 129 17.55 1.69 8.96
C LEU A 129 17.11 0.86 10.19
N ARG A 130 15.84 0.46 10.24
CA ARG A 130 15.30 -0.38 11.32
C ARG A 130 15.96 -1.75 11.33
N GLN A 131 16.03 -2.41 10.17
CA GLN A 131 16.71 -3.70 10.03
C GLN A 131 18.19 -3.62 10.47
N LEU A 132 18.90 -2.54 10.11
CA LEU A 132 20.27 -2.33 10.55
C LEU A 132 20.39 -2.13 12.08
N TYR A 133 19.41 -1.46 12.69
CA TYR A 133 19.35 -1.29 14.13
C TYR A 133 19.11 -2.63 14.85
N GLU A 134 18.17 -3.44 14.37
CA GLU A 134 17.88 -4.79 14.88
C GLU A 134 19.11 -5.70 14.79
N ILE A 135 19.82 -5.68 13.65
CA ILE A 135 21.09 -6.41 13.48
C ILE A 135 22.14 -5.95 14.50
N ARG A 136 22.27 -4.62 14.70
CA ARG A 136 23.22 -4.07 15.68
C ARG A 136 22.87 -4.49 17.10
N GLU A 137 21.60 -4.44 17.47
CA GLU A 137 21.13 -4.86 18.80
C GLU A 137 21.42 -6.36 19.03
N TYR A 138 21.14 -7.21 18.04
CA TYR A 138 21.51 -8.62 18.09
C TYR A 138 23.02 -8.80 18.31
N LEU A 139 23.87 -8.14 17.52
CA LEU A 139 25.33 -8.23 17.67
C LEU A 139 25.80 -7.70 19.04
N GLN A 140 25.14 -6.69 19.60
CA GLN A 140 25.46 -6.18 20.93
C GLN A 140 25.08 -7.18 22.04
N LEU A 141 23.96 -7.89 21.90
CA LEU A 141 23.56 -8.97 22.81
C LEU A 141 24.52 -10.16 22.74
N VAL A 142 24.99 -10.52 21.54
CA VAL A 142 26.01 -11.56 21.34
C VAL A 142 27.35 -11.14 21.93
N SER A 143 27.79 -9.89 21.69
CA SER A 143 29.04 -9.35 22.26
C SER A 143 29.02 -9.27 23.79
N SER A 144 27.84 -9.07 24.39
CA SER A 144 27.66 -9.06 25.85
C SER A 144 27.46 -10.46 26.45
N SER A 145 27.61 -11.53 25.64
CA SER A 145 27.49 -12.94 26.02
C SER A 145 26.14 -13.37 26.62
N LYS A 146 25.07 -12.60 26.38
CA LYS A 146 23.73 -12.90 26.91
C LYS A 146 22.98 -13.96 26.11
N LEU A 147 23.31 -14.09 24.83
CA LEU A 147 22.72 -15.06 23.89
C LEU A 147 23.83 -15.89 23.25
N PRO A 148 23.61 -17.20 23.02
CA PRO A 148 24.55 -18.03 22.28
C PRO A 148 24.65 -17.54 20.83
N VAL A 149 25.85 -17.66 20.26
CA VAL A 149 26.14 -17.25 18.89
C VAL A 149 25.42 -18.20 17.93
N ASN A 150 24.51 -17.68 17.09
CA ASN A 150 23.99 -18.44 15.97
C ASN A 150 24.90 -18.24 14.76
N HIS A 151 25.65 -19.28 14.39
CA HIS A 151 26.58 -19.22 13.26
C HIS A 151 25.89 -18.96 11.92
N GLY A 152 24.64 -19.42 11.72
CA GLY A 152 23.88 -19.17 10.49
C GLY A 152 23.64 -17.67 10.23
N VAL A 153 23.26 -16.93 11.27
CA VAL A 153 23.05 -15.48 11.17
C VAL A 153 24.36 -14.76 10.82
N ILE A 154 25.49 -15.20 11.38
CA ILE A 154 26.81 -14.62 11.08
C ILE A 154 27.20 -14.88 9.64
N TYR A 155 26.97 -16.08 9.11
CA TYR A 155 27.24 -16.38 7.70
C TYR A 155 26.42 -15.48 6.76
N HIS A 156 25.12 -15.33 7.01
CA HIS A 156 24.28 -14.42 6.24
C HIS A 156 24.74 -12.95 6.34
N LEU A 157 25.16 -12.50 7.53
CA LEU A 157 25.74 -11.17 7.69
C LEU A 157 27.05 -11.02 6.92
N GLN A 158 27.91 -12.04 6.92
CA GLN A 158 29.14 -12.02 6.14
C GLN A 158 28.86 -11.94 4.64
N ASP A 159 27.87 -12.67 4.13
CA ASP A 159 27.43 -12.59 2.74
C ASP A 159 26.92 -11.20 2.37
N ILE A 160 26.17 -10.54 3.27
CA ILE A 160 25.74 -9.16 3.10
C ILE A 160 26.95 -8.22 3.02
N PHE A 161 27.94 -8.36 3.90
CA PHE A 161 29.15 -7.51 3.85
C PHE A 161 30.06 -7.82 2.66
N ASN A 162 29.97 -9.02 2.07
CA ASN A 162 30.71 -9.41 0.88
C ASN A 162 30.08 -8.88 -0.43
N LEU A 163 29.12 -7.94 -0.34
CA LEU A 163 28.61 -7.20 -1.49
C LEU A 163 29.79 -6.69 -2.36
N PRO A 164 29.78 -6.94 -3.68
CA PRO A 164 30.88 -6.58 -4.55
C PRO A 164 31.12 -5.07 -4.54
N ASP A 165 32.40 -4.68 -4.49
CA ASP A 165 32.79 -3.27 -4.45
C ASP A 165 32.22 -2.50 -5.65
N LEU A 166 31.32 -1.56 -5.37
CA LEU A 166 30.63 -0.74 -6.38
C LEU A 166 31.57 0.24 -7.12
N LYS A 167 32.86 0.27 -6.78
CA LYS A 167 33.87 1.17 -7.38
C LYS A 167 34.43 0.69 -8.72
N LEU A 168 33.87 -0.35 -9.32
CA LEU A 168 34.23 -0.75 -10.68
C LEU A 168 33.98 0.42 -11.65
N HIS A 169 34.98 0.77 -12.46
CA HIS A 169 34.88 1.86 -13.45
C HIS A 169 33.67 1.67 -14.40
N ASP A 170 33.27 0.43 -14.65
CA ASP A 170 32.13 0.11 -15.50
C ASP A 170 30.77 0.39 -14.86
N THR A 171 30.61 0.23 -13.53
CA THR A 171 29.36 0.58 -12.83
C THR A 171 29.17 2.10 -12.82
N VAL A 172 30.24 2.85 -12.57
CA VAL A 172 30.22 4.33 -12.61
C VAL A 172 29.84 4.82 -14.01
N ARG A 173 30.44 4.24 -15.05
CA ARG A 173 30.07 4.55 -16.45
C ARG A 173 28.60 4.23 -16.73
N ALA A 174 28.12 3.06 -16.30
CA ALA A 174 26.74 2.66 -16.49
C ALA A 174 25.75 3.62 -15.78
N ILE A 175 26.07 4.05 -14.56
CA ILE A 175 25.29 5.05 -13.82
C ILE A 175 25.23 6.37 -14.59
N HIS A 176 26.36 6.88 -15.09
CA HIS A 176 26.37 8.11 -15.88
C HIS A 176 25.55 8.01 -17.17
N VAL A 177 25.66 6.91 -17.90
CA VAL A 177 24.85 6.65 -19.10
C VAL A 177 23.36 6.62 -18.77
N ASN A 178 22.99 5.93 -17.67
CA ASN A 178 21.59 5.87 -17.23
C ASN A 178 21.05 7.25 -16.82
N THR A 179 21.81 8.03 -16.05
CA THR A 179 21.43 9.40 -15.67
C THR A 179 21.23 10.30 -16.88
N ASN A 180 22.11 10.19 -17.89
CA ASN A 180 21.98 10.96 -19.12
C ASN A 180 20.70 10.58 -19.89
N ASN A 181 20.40 9.28 -20.00
CA ASN A 181 19.16 8.80 -20.63
C ASN A 181 17.91 9.29 -19.90
N GLN A 182 17.91 9.26 -18.55
CA GLN A 182 16.80 9.78 -17.76
C GLN A 182 16.61 11.29 -17.94
N LEU A 183 17.71 12.06 -17.98
CA LEU A 183 17.65 13.50 -18.20
C LEU A 183 17.07 13.84 -19.58
N LEU A 184 17.45 13.09 -20.62
CA LEU A 184 16.88 13.27 -21.95
C LEU A 184 15.35 13.11 -21.95
N VAL A 185 14.84 12.08 -21.28
CA VAL A 185 13.38 11.86 -21.14
C VAL A 185 12.71 13.03 -20.41
N ILE A 186 13.33 13.54 -19.34
CA ILE A 186 12.83 14.71 -18.59
C ILE A 186 12.78 15.95 -19.50
N CYS A 187 13.81 16.19 -20.31
CA CYS A 187 13.84 17.32 -21.25
C CYS A 187 12.71 17.24 -22.29
N VAL A 188 12.50 16.08 -22.91
CA VAL A 188 11.41 15.89 -23.89
C VAL A 188 10.04 16.09 -23.22
N ALA A 189 9.84 15.55 -22.03
CA ALA A 189 8.60 15.73 -21.27
C ALA A 189 8.36 17.20 -20.88
N ALA A 190 9.41 17.95 -20.54
CA ALA A 190 9.31 19.38 -20.25
C ALA A 190 8.89 20.19 -21.48
N ILE A 191 9.47 19.90 -22.65
CA ILE A 191 9.09 20.56 -23.93
C ILE A 191 7.64 20.26 -24.30
N MET A 192 7.18 19.02 -24.16
CA MET A 192 5.77 18.70 -24.41
C MET A 192 4.84 19.45 -23.46
N ARG A 193 5.19 19.56 -22.17
CA ARG A 193 4.41 20.33 -21.20
C ARG A 193 4.34 21.82 -21.52
N THR A 194 5.43 22.43 -21.99
CA THR A 194 5.40 23.86 -22.38
C THR A 194 4.56 24.10 -23.62
N ILE A 195 4.58 23.18 -24.60
CA ILE A 195 3.73 23.24 -25.80
C ILE A 195 2.25 23.12 -25.42
N LEU A 196 1.90 22.17 -24.55
CA LEU A 196 0.53 22.00 -24.07
C LEU A 196 0.05 23.24 -23.30
N ALA A 197 0.87 23.75 -22.38
CA ALA A 197 0.55 24.97 -21.64
C ALA A 197 0.36 26.19 -22.56
N LEU A 198 1.14 26.29 -23.64
CA LEU A 198 0.98 27.33 -24.65
C LEU A 198 -0.33 27.16 -25.43
N HIS A 199 -0.67 25.94 -25.83
CA HIS A 199 -1.95 25.64 -26.49
C HIS A 199 -3.14 26.02 -25.60
N ASP A 200 -3.10 25.63 -24.32
CA ASP A 200 -4.12 25.97 -23.33
C ASP A 200 -4.22 27.49 -23.13
N LEU A 201 -3.09 28.20 -23.09
CA LEU A 201 -3.08 29.66 -22.97
C LEU A 201 -3.69 30.34 -24.20
N ILE A 202 -3.38 29.86 -25.41
CA ILE A 202 -3.99 30.36 -26.65
C ILE A 202 -5.50 30.10 -26.63
N GLY A 203 -5.93 28.89 -26.24
CA GLY A 203 -7.33 28.52 -26.11
C GLY A 203 -8.08 29.40 -25.10
N ASN A 204 -7.49 29.59 -23.92
CA ASN A 204 -8.04 30.48 -22.88
C ASN A 204 -8.14 31.93 -23.36
N LYS A 205 -7.11 32.45 -24.05
CA LYS A 205 -7.12 33.82 -24.58
C LYS A 205 -8.15 34.02 -25.69
N LEU A 206 -8.30 33.05 -26.58
CA LEU A 206 -9.28 33.12 -27.67
C LEU A 206 -10.71 33.07 -27.10
N THR A 207 -10.95 32.19 -26.13
CA THR A 207 -12.22 32.09 -25.41
C THR A 207 -12.55 33.40 -24.68
N ASN A 208 -11.60 33.98 -23.94
CA ASN A 208 -11.81 35.25 -23.25
C ASN A 208 -12.10 36.41 -24.21
N ARG A 209 -11.40 36.46 -25.35
CA ARG A 209 -11.64 37.50 -26.37
C ARG A 209 -13.01 37.34 -27.05
N GLU A 210 -13.47 36.11 -27.26
CA GLU A 210 -14.82 35.85 -27.75
C GLU A 210 -15.88 36.21 -26.71
N SER A 211 -15.66 35.94 -25.42
CA SER A 211 -16.59 36.35 -24.36
C SER A 211 -16.65 37.87 -24.21
N GLU A 212 -15.53 38.58 -24.23
CA GLU A 212 -15.50 40.05 -24.20
C GLU A 212 -16.27 40.65 -25.39
N ARG A 213 -16.05 40.13 -26.60
CA ARG A 213 -16.79 40.57 -27.79
C ARG A 213 -18.28 40.24 -27.72
N ASN A 214 -18.65 39.13 -27.10
CA ASN A 214 -20.05 38.78 -26.89
C ASN A 214 -20.69 39.65 -25.81
N GLU A 215 -19.97 40.02 -24.74
CA GLU A 215 -20.44 40.94 -23.70
C GLU A 215 -20.57 42.38 -24.20
N GLU A 216 -19.64 42.86 -25.04
CA GLU A 216 -19.75 44.13 -25.75
C GLU A 216 -20.89 44.12 -26.78
N GLY A 217 -21.20 42.96 -27.37
CA GLY A 217 -22.33 42.75 -28.29
C GLY A 217 -23.68 42.56 -27.61
N LEU A 218 -23.72 42.19 -26.33
CA LEU A 218 -24.95 41.93 -25.55
C LEU A 218 -25.46 43.17 -24.79
N GLY A 219 -24.82 44.33 -24.97
CA GLY A 219 -25.45 45.64 -24.72
C GLY A 219 -26.55 46.00 -25.72
N GLY A 220 -26.76 45.17 -26.75
CA GLY A 220 -27.83 45.33 -27.73
C GLY A 220 -28.24 44.01 -28.35
N ASN A 221 -29.33 43.45 -27.82
CA ASN A 221 -30.23 42.48 -28.44
C ASN A 221 -30.12 41.03 -27.93
N SER A 222 -31.24 40.58 -27.38
CA SER A 222 -31.61 39.25 -26.94
C SER A 222 -31.66 38.23 -28.09
N GLU A 223 -31.36 36.97 -27.73
CA GLU A 223 -31.65 35.72 -28.46
C GLU A 223 -30.88 35.46 -29.77
N SER A 224 -29.86 34.58 -29.69
CA SER A 224 -29.64 33.41 -30.59
C SER A 224 -28.18 32.97 -30.62
N LYS A 225 -27.84 31.83 -29.99
CA LYS A 225 -26.97 30.74 -30.52
C LYS A 225 -26.50 29.78 -29.42
N SER A 226 -27.33 28.78 -29.17
CA SER A 226 -27.08 27.63 -28.29
C SER A 226 -26.63 26.36 -29.04
N VAL A 227 -25.85 26.45 -30.14
CA VAL A 227 -25.68 25.29 -31.06
C VAL A 227 -24.23 24.81 -31.28
N PHE A 228 -23.18 25.43 -30.72
CA PHE A 228 -21.80 25.00 -31.05
C PHE A 228 -20.99 24.30 -29.94
N LEU A 229 -21.50 24.21 -28.69
CA LEU A 229 -20.70 23.70 -27.56
C LEU A 229 -20.88 22.19 -27.25
N ASP A 230 -21.42 21.38 -28.17
CA ASP A 230 -21.75 19.97 -27.89
C ASP A 230 -20.83 18.92 -28.55
N GLN A 231 -19.81 19.32 -29.32
CA GLN A 231 -18.91 18.35 -29.97
C GLN A 231 -17.61 18.04 -29.21
N SER A 232 -17.07 18.95 -28.38
CA SER A 232 -15.84 18.68 -27.61
C SER A 232 -16.04 17.85 -26.32
N LYS A 233 -17.28 17.64 -25.86
CA LYS A 233 -17.57 16.73 -24.72
C LYS A 233 -17.81 15.28 -25.13
N ARG A 234 -17.98 14.97 -26.42
CA ARG A 234 -18.29 13.59 -26.88
C ARG A 234 -17.08 12.68 -27.08
N THR A 235 -15.86 13.20 -27.14
CA THR A 235 -14.63 12.40 -27.28
C THR A 235 -13.98 12.00 -25.95
N ALA A 236 -14.45 12.52 -24.81
CA ALA A 236 -13.93 12.17 -23.48
C ALA A 236 -14.73 11.07 -22.75
N LEU A 237 -15.84 10.57 -23.32
CA LEU A 237 -16.76 9.62 -22.66
C LEU A 237 -16.95 8.29 -23.42
N LYS A 238 -16.05 7.93 -24.34
CA LYS A 238 -16.07 6.65 -25.04
C LYS A 238 -14.75 5.89 -24.86
N SER A 239 -14.42 5.54 -23.62
CA SER A 239 -13.48 4.42 -23.39
C SER A 239 -13.69 3.63 -22.11
N ASP A 240 -14.78 3.80 -21.34
CA ASP A 240 -15.01 2.95 -20.15
C ASP A 240 -16.50 2.80 -19.86
N ASN A 241 -17.15 1.81 -20.46
CA ASN A 241 -17.93 0.74 -19.79
C ASN A 241 -18.91 0.05 -20.76
N VAL A 242 -18.75 -1.26 -20.90
CA VAL A 242 -19.74 -2.20 -21.45
C VAL A 242 -20.32 -2.95 -20.26
N ASP A 243 -21.63 -2.76 -20.03
CA ASP A 243 -22.63 -3.76 -19.59
C ASP A 243 -22.44 -4.41 -18.19
N ASN A 244 -23.44 -4.64 -17.34
CA ASN A 244 -24.90 -4.65 -17.49
C ASN A 244 -25.55 -4.75 -16.09
N GLY A 245 -26.79 -4.22 -15.99
CA GLY A 245 -27.95 -4.65 -15.17
C GLY A 245 -27.80 -5.05 -13.69
N LYS A 246 -28.72 -4.70 -12.77
CA LYS A 246 -30.14 -4.30 -12.88
C LYS A 246 -30.61 -3.91 -11.47
N THR A 247 -31.43 -2.84 -11.39
CA THR A 247 -32.63 -2.59 -10.53
C THR A 247 -32.58 -3.00 -9.04
N VAL A 248 -33.05 -2.23 -8.03
CA VAL A 248 -34.46 -1.85 -7.79
C VAL A 248 -34.56 -0.65 -6.82
N ASP A 249 -35.32 0.38 -7.23
CA ASP A 249 -36.37 1.18 -6.54
C ASP A 249 -36.17 1.99 -5.23
N ALA A 250 -36.97 3.07 -5.21
CA ALA A 250 -37.65 3.76 -4.12
C ALA A 250 -37.07 5.06 -3.51
N GLY A 251 -37.88 6.13 -3.60
CA GLY A 251 -38.17 6.95 -2.43
C GLY A 251 -37.88 8.45 -2.53
N ALA A 252 -38.80 9.19 -3.14
CA ALA A 252 -38.91 10.64 -3.00
C ALA A 252 -39.14 11.07 -1.54
N LYS A 253 -38.56 12.22 -1.14
CA LYS A 253 -39.25 13.26 -0.36
C LYS A 253 -38.47 14.58 -0.33
N SER A 254 -39.18 15.59 -0.78
CA SER A 254 -38.98 17.02 -0.53
C SER A 254 -38.89 17.34 0.96
N ASN A 255 -38.11 18.38 1.30
CA ASN A 255 -38.56 19.47 2.17
C ASN A 255 -37.57 20.64 2.05
N GLY A 256 -38.06 21.79 1.60
CA GLY A 256 -37.34 23.05 1.62
C GLY A 256 -37.44 23.71 2.99
N ILE A 257 -36.41 24.50 3.33
CA ILE A 257 -36.51 25.62 4.26
C ILE A 257 -35.58 26.72 3.73
N ASP A 258 -36.19 27.81 3.26
CA ASP A 258 -35.58 29.11 3.03
C ASP A 258 -35.11 29.72 4.36
N PHE A 259 -33.90 30.28 4.40
CA PHE A 259 -33.60 31.45 5.21
C PHE A 259 -32.52 32.31 4.54
N LEU A 260 -32.96 33.47 4.05
CA LEU A 260 -32.14 34.57 3.55
C LEU A 260 -31.70 35.49 4.70
N LYS A 261 -30.40 35.83 4.71
CA LYS A 261 -29.74 37.13 5.03
C LYS A 261 -30.27 38.03 6.16
N LYS A 262 -29.34 38.44 7.05
CA LYS A 262 -28.82 39.83 7.27
C LYS A 262 -27.82 39.82 8.45
N GLU A 263 -26.57 40.29 8.29
CA GLU A 263 -26.13 41.66 8.59
C GLU A 263 -26.54 42.14 9.99
N ASP A 264 -25.63 41.98 10.95
CA ASP A 264 -24.85 43.04 11.63
C ASP A 264 -23.59 42.42 12.27
#